data_AF-A0A350UFS2-F1
#
_entry.id   AF-A0A350UFS2-F1
#
_cell.length_a   1.000
_cell.length_b   1.000
_cell.length_c   1.000
_cell.angle_alpha   90.00
_cell.angle_beta   90.00
_cell.angle_gamma   90.00
#
_symmetry.space_group_name_H-M   'P 1'
#
loop_
_entity.id
_entity.type
_entity.pdbx_description
1 polymer ?
#
loop_
_entity_poly.entity_id
_entity_poly.type
_entity_poly.pdbx_seq_one_letter_code
_entity_poly.pdbx_strand_id
1 'polypeptide(L)'
;MKSIALALLLAFPALAQLPAFPGAEGFGATTPGGRGGKVLIVSNLNDSGRGSLRAAIETEGPRIIVFRVAGIIDLKSPIRVTQPFVT
;
A
#
# COMPACT_ATOMS: atom_id res chain seq x y z
N MET A 1 18.44 -55.04 2.99
CA MET A 1 19.37 -54.05 3.59
C MET A 1 19.83 -53.11 2.49
N LYS A 2 19.91 -51.80 2.81
CA LYS A 2 20.17 -50.63 1.93
C LYS A 2 18.90 -49.91 1.45
N SER A 3 18.17 -49.36 2.41
CA SER A 3 17.24 -48.26 2.21
C SER A 3 18.03 -47.03 1.77
N ILE A 4 17.83 -46.55 0.54
CA ILE A 4 18.27 -45.22 0.12
C ILE A 4 17.05 -44.32 0.28
N ALA A 5 16.98 -43.61 1.40
CA ALA A 5 16.02 -42.54 1.59
C ALA A 5 16.49 -41.33 0.78
N LEU A 6 15.81 -41.04 -0.32
CA LEU A 6 15.99 -39.81 -1.09
C LEU A 6 15.35 -38.67 -0.29
N ALA A 7 16.16 -37.96 0.50
CA ALA A 7 15.72 -36.74 1.18
C ALA A 7 15.48 -35.65 0.13
N LEU A 8 14.22 -35.39 -0.19
CA LEU A 8 13.81 -34.24 -0.99
C LEU A 8 14.06 -32.98 -0.14
N LEU A 9 15.18 -32.30 -0.37
CA LEU A 9 15.50 -31.04 0.30
C LEU A 9 14.54 -29.97 -0.23
N LEU A 10 13.42 -29.75 0.46
CA LEU A 10 12.53 -28.62 0.20
C LEU A 10 13.29 -27.35 0.58
N ALA A 11 13.95 -26.73 -0.39
CA ALA A 11 14.47 -25.38 -0.23
C ALA A 11 13.27 -24.44 -0.06
N PHE A 12 12.97 -24.05 1.17
CA PHE A 12 12.08 -22.93 1.42
C PHE A 12 12.80 -21.67 0.95
N PRO A 13 12.33 -20.98 -0.11
CA PRO A 13 12.92 -19.71 -0.46
C PRO A 13 12.74 -18.79 0.74
N ALA A 14 13.84 -18.22 1.23
CA ALA A 14 13.75 -17.11 2.17
C ALA A 14 12.90 -16.03 1.52
N LEU A 15 11.79 -15.68 2.15
CA LEU A 15 10.82 -14.73 1.61
C LEU A 15 11.46 -13.34 1.67
N ALA A 16 12.22 -13.00 0.61
CA ALA A 16 12.90 -11.73 0.50
C ALA A 16 11.86 -10.60 0.60
N GLN A 17 12.11 -9.67 1.51
CA GLN A 17 11.16 -8.61 1.83
C GLN A 17 11.04 -7.67 0.63
N LEU A 18 9.85 -7.63 0.00
CA LEU A 18 9.63 -6.89 -1.24
C LEU A 18 9.74 -5.38 -0.99
N PRO A 19 10.68 -4.66 -1.63
CA PRO A 19 10.87 -3.23 -1.42
C PRO A 19 9.59 -2.45 -1.76
N ALA A 20 9.36 -1.32 -1.09
CA ALA A 20 8.17 -0.47 -1.23
C ALA A 20 7.97 -0.03 -2.69
N PHE A 21 9.06 0.38 -3.33
CA PHE A 21 9.20 0.70 -4.76
C PHE A 21 10.63 0.33 -5.22
N PRO A 22 10.89 0.23 -6.54
CA PRO A 22 12.23 -0.08 -7.06
C PRO A 22 13.28 0.92 -6.55
N GLY A 23 14.35 0.43 -5.91
CA GLY A 23 15.40 1.26 -5.34
C GLY A 23 15.08 1.85 -3.96
N ALA A 24 14.05 1.36 -3.25
CA ALA A 24 13.79 1.78 -1.88
C ALA A 24 14.92 1.35 -0.92
N GLU A 25 15.38 2.26 -0.07
CA GLU A 25 16.50 2.08 0.86
C GLU A 25 16.15 2.52 2.29
N GLY A 26 17.01 2.15 3.25
CA GLY A 26 16.87 2.52 4.67
C GLY A 26 15.80 1.72 5.43
N PHE A 27 15.48 2.15 6.65
CA PHE A 27 14.58 1.44 7.57
C PHE A 27 13.13 1.30 7.07
N GLY A 28 12.71 2.18 6.15
CA GLY A 28 11.37 2.16 5.55
C GLY A 28 11.31 1.40 4.22
N ALA A 29 12.42 0.83 3.74
CA ALA A 29 12.54 0.26 2.40
C ALA A 29 11.49 -0.82 2.08
N THR A 30 10.97 -1.48 3.10
CA THR A 30 10.03 -2.60 2.99
C THR A 30 8.60 -2.24 3.43
N THR A 31 8.31 -0.94 3.58
CA THR A 31 6.96 -0.47 3.95
C THR A 31 5.94 -0.93 2.90
N PRO A 32 4.88 -1.67 3.29
CA PRO A 32 3.96 -2.25 2.32
C PRO A 32 3.06 -1.23 1.63
N GLY A 33 2.84 -0.05 2.23
CA GLY A 33 1.91 0.96 1.70
C GLY A 33 0.52 0.37 1.47
N GLY A 34 -0.10 0.73 0.34
CA GLY A 34 -1.40 0.21 -0.10
C GLY A 34 -1.37 -1.12 -0.85
N ARG A 35 -0.23 -1.83 -0.89
CA ARG A 35 -0.04 -3.05 -1.71
C ARG A 35 -1.11 -4.11 -1.43
N GLY A 36 -1.65 -4.69 -2.50
CA GLY A 36 -2.74 -5.69 -2.43
C GLY A 36 -4.11 -5.11 -2.10
N GLY A 37 -4.20 -3.78 -1.97
CA GLY A 37 -5.40 -3.05 -1.63
C GLY A 37 -6.27 -2.63 -2.81
N LYS A 38 -7.32 -1.89 -2.49
CA LYS A 38 -8.20 -1.27 -3.48
C LYS A 38 -7.52 -0.05 -4.11
N VAL A 39 -7.78 0.19 -5.39
CA VAL A 39 -7.42 1.47 -6.03
C VAL A 39 -8.58 2.43 -5.83
N LEU A 40 -8.34 3.53 -5.12
CA LEU A 40 -9.32 4.59 -4.89
C LEU A 40 -8.97 5.81 -5.74
N ILE A 41 -9.98 6.38 -6.38
CA ILE A 41 -9.81 7.50 -7.31
C ILE A 41 -10.25 8.80 -6.66
N VAL A 42 -9.34 9.77 -6.61
CA VAL A 42 -9.67 11.17 -6.33
C VAL A 42 -10.09 11.82 -7.64
N SER A 43 -11.35 12.27 -7.70
CA SER A 43 -11.99 12.79 -8.92
C SER A 43 -12.45 14.24 -8.80
N ASN A 44 -12.28 14.88 -7.65
CA ASN A 44 -12.56 16.30 -7.44
C ASN A 44 -11.59 16.91 -6.42
N LEU A 45 -11.61 18.24 -6.29
CA LEU A 45 -10.73 19.01 -5.42
C LEU A 45 -11.44 19.49 -4.12
N ASN A 46 -12.62 18.96 -3.82
CA ASN A 46 -13.36 19.32 -2.62
C ASN A 46 -12.63 18.75 -1.38
N ASP A 47 -12.72 19.44 -0.23
CA ASP A 47 -12.13 18.97 1.01
C ASP A 47 -12.71 17.63 1.51
N SER A 48 -14.01 17.38 1.27
CA SER A 48 -14.73 16.19 1.75
C SER A 48 -15.79 15.73 0.76
N GLY A 49 -16.38 14.56 1.04
CA GLY A 49 -17.42 13.94 0.22
C GLY A 49 -16.89 12.96 -0.84
N ARG A 50 -17.81 12.32 -1.56
CA ARG A 50 -17.48 11.25 -2.51
C ARG A 50 -16.48 11.74 -3.57
N GLY A 51 -15.40 10.99 -3.76
CA GLY A 51 -14.37 11.29 -4.75
C GLY A 51 -13.33 12.34 -4.31
N SER A 52 -13.37 12.82 -3.06
CA SER A 52 -12.30 13.65 -2.50
C SER A 52 -11.14 12.80 -1.94
N LEU A 53 -10.00 13.45 -1.71
CA LEU A 53 -8.86 12.84 -1.01
C LEU A 53 -9.25 12.39 0.41
N ARG A 54 -10.01 13.20 1.15
CA ARG A 54 -10.40 12.87 2.53
C ARG A 54 -11.23 11.58 2.60
N ALA A 55 -12.20 11.42 1.71
CA ALA A 55 -12.98 10.18 1.65
C ALA A 55 -12.11 8.96 1.33
N ALA A 56 -11.10 9.11 0.47
CA ALA A 56 -10.17 8.03 0.15
C ALA A 56 -9.23 7.68 1.34
N ILE A 57 -8.75 8.69 2.08
CA ILE A 57 -7.90 8.49 3.26
C ILE A 57 -8.66 7.82 4.40
N GLU A 58 -9.91 8.20 4.62
CA GLU A 58 -10.77 7.66 5.69
C GLU A 58 -11.30 6.25 5.39
N THR A 59 -11.18 5.78 4.15
CA THR A 59 -11.57 4.41 3.78
C THR A 59 -10.71 3.38 4.49
N GLU A 60 -11.35 2.38 5.10
CA GLU A 60 -10.67 1.28 5.77
C GLU A 60 -10.00 0.30 4.81
N GLY A 61 -8.95 -0.35 5.31
CA GLY A 61 -8.22 -1.40 4.61
C GLY A 61 -7.10 -0.89 3.69
N PRO A 62 -6.28 -1.82 3.15
CA PRO A 62 -5.20 -1.47 2.23
C PRO A 62 -5.74 -0.77 0.98
N ARG A 63 -5.09 0.34 0.60
CA ARG A 63 -5.56 1.16 -0.51
C ARG A 63 -4.45 1.99 -1.16
N ILE A 64 -4.55 2.14 -2.47
CA ILE A 64 -3.71 3.02 -3.28
C ILE A 64 -4.59 4.14 -3.80
N ILE A 65 -4.23 5.39 -3.51
CA ILE A 65 -5.00 6.57 -3.90
C ILE A 65 -4.38 7.17 -5.17
N VAL A 66 -5.18 7.27 -6.23
CA VAL A 66 -4.75 7.82 -7.52
C VAL A 66 -5.55 9.08 -7.84
N PHE A 67 -4.84 10.14 -8.24
CA PHE A 67 -5.45 11.40 -8.63
C PHE A 67 -5.77 11.40 -10.14
N ARG A 68 -7.04 11.61 -10.48
CA ARG A 68 -7.51 11.81 -11.86
C ARG A 68 -7.85 13.27 -12.19
N VAL A 69 -7.55 14.17 -11.26
CA VAL A 69 -7.75 15.61 -11.36
C VAL A 69 -6.47 16.32 -10.87
N ALA A 70 -6.17 17.48 -11.46
CA ALA A 70 -5.06 18.33 -11.06
C ALA A 70 -5.58 19.63 -10.44
N GLY A 71 -4.85 20.18 -9.48
CA GLY A 71 -5.18 21.46 -8.83
C GLY A 71 -4.89 21.44 -7.34
N ILE A 72 -5.42 22.43 -6.63
CA ILE A 72 -5.22 22.60 -5.19
C ILE A 72 -6.46 22.09 -4.45
N ILE A 73 -6.25 21.24 -3.44
CA ILE A 73 -7.29 20.84 -2.48
C ILE A 73 -7.17 21.80 -1.29
N ASP A 74 -8.15 22.68 -1.12
CA ASP A 74 -8.21 23.63 0.00
C ASP A 74 -8.78 22.94 1.25
N LEU A 75 -7.88 22.44 2.10
CA LEU A 75 -8.25 21.67 3.29
C LEU A 75 -8.92 22.56 4.34
N LYS A 76 -10.10 22.17 4.81
CA LYS A 76 -10.82 22.88 5.89
C LYS A 76 -10.38 22.46 7.29
N SER A 77 -9.66 21.34 7.37
CA SER A 77 -9.01 20.84 8.58
C SER A 77 -7.87 19.88 8.21
N PRO A 78 -6.90 19.61 9.11
CA PRO A 78 -5.85 18.63 8.84
C PRO A 78 -6.43 17.26 8.45
N ILE A 79 -5.85 16.63 7.44
CA ILE A 79 -6.10 15.21 7.16
C ILE A 79 -5.25 14.39 8.14
N ARG A 80 -5.88 13.46 8.85
CA ARG A 80 -5.20 12.50 9.72
C ARG A 80 -5.25 11.12 9.09
N VAL A 81 -4.08 10.50 8.91
CA VAL A 81 -3.98 9.13 8.42
C VAL A 81 -4.07 8.18 9.62
N THR A 82 -5.28 7.75 9.95
CA THR A 82 -5.55 6.81 11.05
C THR A 82 -5.75 5.37 10.56
N GLN A 83 -6.14 5.21 9.29
CA GLN A 83 -6.31 3.90 8.65
C GLN A 83 -4.97 3.46 8.02
N PRO A 84 -4.37 2.32 8.47
CA PRO A 84 -3.06 1.88 8.00
C PRO A 84 -3.09 1.40 6.54
N PHE A 85 -1.92 1.05 6.00
CA PHE A 85 -1.75 0.49 4.65
C PHE A 85 -2.28 1.39 3.53
N VAL A 86 -1.74 2.61 3.43
CA VAL A 86 -2.11 3.59 2.41
C VAL A 86 -0.91 4.00 1.57
N THR A 87 -1.16 4.25 0.29
CA THR A 87 -0.25 4.94 -0.63
C THR A 87 -1.00 6.09 -1.28
#